data_AF-A0A261ESL5-F1
#
_entry.id   AF-A0A261ESL5-F1
#
_cell.length_a   1.000
_cell.length_b   1.000
_cell.length_c   1.000
_cell.angle_alpha   90.00
_cell.angle_beta   90.00
_cell.angle_gamma   90.00
#
_symmetry.space_group_name_H-M   'P 1'
#
loop_
_entity.id
_entity.type
_entity.pdbx_description
1 polymer ?
#
loop_
_entity_poly.entity_id
_entity_poly.type
_entity_poly.pdbx_seq_one_letter_code
_entity_poly.pdbx_strand_id
1 'polypeptide(L)'
;MGEDDSRTLPSSPTGVPSSQAERIETGMDILTDNISPYWLADPLIAQANRKTVTRMVYGNQQVPLSYITGLPSCPLPVLTVEGATPEHNMFNGLYALPFIYLPEEIWLRRPGELLAVYHMRIIIALDMLNLLTVEDGLWFTPIPEAPNTPEQVNRFTRCYTRQHTSNEFNTIRNRIAEQMTQTWPEGYSFEQEWQFADSLADLSMRGSAVLMAQRALALSMEGGQTAEYAVSLLREAQACYGAYFNPTSMDPHSVREWMTAHRDDAYNLFDQLVTVGLERQEVANTVREVLDD
;
A
#
# COMPACT_ATOMS: atom_id res chain seq x y z
N MET A 1 67.62 38.84 -24.66
CA MET A 1 66.84 38.18 -25.72
C MET A 1 66.44 36.84 -25.13
N GLY A 2 65.36 36.75 -24.36
CA GLY A 2 63.95 36.93 -24.74
C GLY A 2 63.44 35.55 -25.19
N GLU A 3 62.40 34.91 -24.66
CA GLU A 3 61.16 35.23 -23.92
C GLU A 3 60.87 33.99 -23.03
N ASP A 4 60.56 34.05 -21.73
CA ASP A 4 59.26 34.34 -21.08
C ASP A 4 58.02 33.80 -21.81
N ASP A 5 57.47 32.67 -21.37
CA ASP A 5 56.01 32.61 -21.18
C ASP A 5 55.58 31.51 -20.21
N SER A 6 55.30 31.99 -19.01
CA SER A 6 54.44 31.44 -17.97
C SER A 6 53.13 30.90 -18.53
N ARG A 7 52.75 29.65 -18.21
CA ARG A 7 51.34 29.23 -18.24
C ARG A 7 50.90 28.70 -16.89
N THR A 8 50.38 29.64 -16.12
CA THR A 8 49.34 29.46 -15.11
C THR A 8 48.10 28.77 -15.69
N LEU A 9 47.49 27.92 -14.86
CA LEU A 9 46.26 27.15 -15.07
C LEU A 9 45.04 28.03 -15.42
N PRO A 10 43.95 27.39 -15.90
CA PRO A 10 42.67 27.54 -15.22
C PRO A 10 42.24 26.17 -14.69
N SER A 11 42.30 25.96 -13.37
CA SER A 11 41.16 26.18 -12.45
C SER A 11 39.95 25.36 -12.89
N SER A 12 39.77 24.23 -12.20
CA SER A 12 38.53 23.47 -12.18
C SER A 12 37.34 24.42 -12.01
N PRO A 13 36.26 24.29 -12.82
CA PRO A 13 34.96 24.64 -12.30
C PRO A 13 34.63 23.54 -11.26
N THR A 14 34.67 23.74 -9.93
CA THR A 14 33.74 24.56 -9.11
C THR A 14 32.39 24.73 -9.81
N GLY A 15 31.27 24.17 -9.35
CA GLY A 15 30.93 23.33 -8.21
C GLY A 15 29.39 23.34 -8.09
N VAL A 16 28.79 22.15 -7.91
CA VAL A 16 27.50 21.85 -7.21
C VAL A 16 26.20 22.38 -7.90
N PRO A 17 25.16 21.54 -8.06
CA PRO A 17 24.39 21.04 -6.92
C PRO A 17 24.40 19.51 -6.81
N SER A 18 25.41 18.98 -6.10
CA SER A 18 25.31 17.65 -5.49
C SER A 18 24.06 17.56 -4.61
N SER A 19 23.63 18.67 -3.99
CA SER A 19 22.43 18.68 -3.15
C SER A 19 21.11 18.47 -3.88
N GLN A 20 21.01 18.71 -5.20
CA GLN A 20 19.74 18.51 -5.93
C GLN A 20 19.65 17.07 -6.46
N ALA A 21 20.73 16.54 -7.03
CA ALA A 21 20.80 15.13 -7.42
C ALA A 21 20.67 14.20 -6.19
N GLU A 22 21.33 14.52 -5.08
CA GLU A 22 21.27 13.76 -3.82
C GLU A 22 19.90 13.91 -3.14
N ARG A 23 19.20 15.04 -3.31
CA ARG A 23 17.78 15.20 -2.88
C ARG A 23 16.80 14.44 -3.76
N ILE A 24 17.01 14.40 -5.08
CA ILE A 24 16.20 13.62 -6.02
C ILE A 24 16.39 12.12 -5.76
N GLU A 25 17.62 11.69 -5.48
CA GLU A 25 17.95 10.31 -5.10
C GLU A 25 17.27 9.96 -3.77
N THR A 26 17.39 10.81 -2.74
CA THR A 26 16.69 10.64 -1.45
C THR A 26 15.15 10.69 -1.59
N GLY A 27 14.64 11.50 -2.52
CA GLY A 27 13.21 11.66 -2.78
C GLY A 27 12.62 10.49 -3.57
N MET A 28 13.36 9.95 -4.53
CA MET A 28 13.04 8.69 -5.20
C MET A 28 13.12 7.53 -4.22
N ASP A 29 14.09 7.51 -3.31
CA ASP A 29 14.20 6.48 -2.26
C ASP A 29 12.94 6.42 -1.39
N ILE A 30 12.44 7.58 -0.91
CA ILE A 30 11.18 7.67 -0.14
C ILE A 30 9.97 7.16 -0.94
N LEU A 31 9.91 7.44 -2.25
CA LEU A 31 8.85 6.93 -3.13
C LEU A 31 9.05 5.45 -3.51
N THR A 32 10.25 4.90 -3.34
CA THR A 32 10.56 3.48 -3.59
C THR A 32 10.37 2.59 -2.37
N ASP A 33 10.52 3.14 -1.16
CA ASP A 33 10.43 2.37 0.08
C ASP A 33 8.99 1.89 0.36
N ASN A 34 7.97 2.50 -0.27
CA ASN A 34 6.56 2.06 -0.25
C ASN A 34 6.06 1.65 1.16
N ILE A 35 6.41 2.46 2.16
CA ILE A 35 6.14 2.18 3.57
C ILE A 35 4.73 2.56 4.03
N SER A 36 3.98 3.29 3.19
CA SER A 36 2.64 3.76 3.53
C SER A 36 1.57 2.77 3.09
N PRO A 37 0.58 2.46 3.94
CA PRO A 37 -0.55 1.63 3.54
C PRO A 37 -1.58 2.40 2.71
N TYR A 38 -1.40 3.72 2.55
CA TYR A 38 -2.41 4.61 1.95
C TYR A 38 -2.08 5.07 0.54
N TRP A 39 -0.86 4.83 0.05
CA TRP A 39 -0.45 5.15 -1.31
C TRP A 39 0.57 4.14 -1.81
N LEU A 40 0.66 3.98 -3.13
CA LEU A 40 1.59 3.05 -3.74
C LEU A 40 2.01 3.52 -5.14
N ALA A 41 3.30 3.78 -5.32
CA ALA A 41 3.84 4.16 -6.63
C ALA A 41 3.97 2.96 -7.59
N ASP A 42 3.97 1.72 -7.07
CA ASP A 42 4.19 0.51 -7.85
C ASP A 42 3.04 -0.50 -7.70
N PRO A 43 2.04 -0.50 -8.59
CA PRO A 43 0.88 -1.40 -8.49
C PRO A 43 1.25 -2.88 -8.65
N LEU A 44 2.43 -3.21 -9.18
CA LEU A 44 2.89 -4.60 -9.27
C LEU A 44 3.15 -5.18 -7.87
N ILE A 45 3.52 -4.35 -6.88
CA ILE A 45 3.67 -4.76 -5.48
C ILE A 45 2.33 -5.20 -4.91
N ALA A 46 1.26 -4.41 -5.10
CA ALA A 46 -0.09 -4.79 -4.66
C ALA A 46 -0.54 -6.12 -5.29
N GLN A 47 -0.24 -6.31 -6.58
CA GLN A 47 -0.55 -7.55 -7.29
C GLN A 47 0.23 -8.75 -6.74
N ALA A 48 1.54 -8.58 -6.47
CA ALA A 48 2.40 -9.61 -5.92
C ALA A 48 1.96 -9.99 -4.49
N ASN A 49 1.69 -9.01 -3.65
CA ASN A 49 1.25 -9.22 -2.27
C ASN A 49 -0.11 -9.93 -2.21
N ARG A 50 -1.03 -9.56 -3.09
CA ARG A 50 -2.30 -10.27 -3.25
C ARG A 50 -2.09 -11.73 -3.62
N LYS A 51 -1.20 -12.03 -4.58
CA LYS A 51 -0.86 -13.42 -4.95
C LYS A 51 -0.24 -14.18 -3.77
N THR A 52 0.62 -13.53 -2.99
CA THR A 52 1.21 -14.10 -1.77
C THR A 52 0.14 -14.50 -0.77
N VAL A 53 -0.78 -13.59 -0.42
CA VAL A 53 -1.86 -13.88 0.52
C VAL A 53 -2.82 -14.94 -0.03
N THR A 54 -3.17 -14.89 -1.31
CA THR A 54 -3.98 -15.96 -1.95
C THR A 54 -3.31 -17.32 -1.79
N ARG A 55 -1.99 -17.40 -2.00
CA ARG A 55 -1.26 -18.67 -1.85
C ARG A 55 -1.16 -19.11 -0.40
N MET A 56 -0.99 -18.19 0.54
CA MET A 56 -0.97 -18.50 1.97
C MET A 56 -2.31 -19.09 2.43
N VAL A 57 -3.43 -18.54 1.96
CA VAL A 57 -4.77 -18.93 2.42
C VAL A 57 -5.34 -20.10 1.63
N TYR A 58 -5.10 -20.21 0.32
CA TYR A 58 -5.74 -21.21 -0.55
C TYR A 58 -4.76 -22.11 -1.30
N GLY A 59 -3.44 -21.97 -1.08
CA GLY A 59 -2.43 -22.70 -1.82
C GLY A 59 -2.44 -22.34 -3.31
N ASN A 60 -2.38 -23.34 -4.19
CA ASN A 60 -2.42 -23.12 -5.64
C ASN A 60 -3.84 -23.14 -6.23
N GLN A 61 -4.87 -23.04 -5.38
CA GLN A 61 -6.26 -23.02 -5.84
C GLN A 61 -6.59 -21.71 -6.55
N GLN A 62 -7.38 -21.80 -7.61
CA GLN A 62 -7.95 -20.62 -8.25
C GLN A 62 -9.20 -20.20 -7.45
N VAL A 63 -9.16 -19.01 -6.87
CA VAL A 63 -10.27 -18.45 -6.08
C VAL A 63 -10.82 -17.18 -6.74
N PRO A 64 -12.09 -16.84 -6.49
CA PRO A 64 -12.67 -15.58 -6.95
C PRO A 64 -11.85 -14.37 -6.47
N LEU A 65 -11.79 -13.34 -7.31
CA LEU A 65 -11.15 -12.07 -6.94
C LEU A 65 -11.83 -11.38 -5.75
N SER A 66 -13.10 -11.67 -5.47
CA SER A 66 -13.82 -11.14 -4.30
C SER A 66 -13.30 -11.66 -2.97
N TYR A 67 -12.56 -12.77 -2.94
CA TYR A 67 -12.11 -13.40 -1.68
C TYR A 67 -10.98 -12.61 -1.03
N ILE A 68 -10.10 -12.05 -1.85
CA ILE A 68 -9.02 -11.18 -1.40
C ILE A 68 -9.07 -9.93 -2.27
N THR A 69 -9.47 -8.82 -1.68
CA THR A 69 -9.52 -7.52 -2.36
C THR A 69 -8.17 -6.80 -2.28
N GLY A 70 -7.84 -6.04 -3.32
CA GLY A 70 -6.62 -5.25 -3.42
C GLY A 70 -6.91 -3.95 -4.17
N LEU A 71 -6.33 -2.84 -3.74
CA LEU A 71 -6.29 -1.60 -4.49
C LEU A 71 -4.89 -1.42 -5.08
N PRO A 72 -4.76 -0.92 -6.32
CA PRO A 72 -3.45 -0.65 -6.89
C PRO A 72 -2.70 0.47 -6.16
N SER A 73 -3.41 1.28 -5.38
CA SER A 73 -2.88 2.34 -4.52
C SER A 73 -2.48 1.86 -3.11
N CYS A 74 -2.61 0.57 -2.79
CA CYS A 74 -2.32 0.03 -1.46
C CYS A 74 -1.53 -1.29 -1.58
N PRO A 75 -0.38 -1.43 -0.91
CA PRO A 75 0.42 -2.66 -1.02
C PRO A 75 -0.21 -3.86 -0.30
N LEU A 76 -1.14 -3.63 0.63
CA LEU A 76 -1.67 -4.66 1.51
C LEU A 76 -3.00 -5.23 0.98
N PRO A 77 -3.11 -6.54 0.73
CA PRO A 77 -4.37 -7.16 0.32
C PRO A 77 -5.27 -7.46 1.53
N VAL A 78 -6.58 -7.33 1.38
CA VAL A 78 -7.55 -7.61 2.45
C VAL A 78 -8.31 -8.91 2.17
N LEU A 79 -8.23 -9.87 3.09
CA LEU A 79 -9.10 -11.05 3.08
C LEU A 79 -10.53 -10.63 3.46
N THR A 80 -11.47 -10.91 2.56
CA THR A 80 -12.88 -10.58 2.79
C THR A 80 -13.55 -11.67 3.63
N VAL A 81 -14.68 -11.32 4.24
CA VAL A 81 -15.51 -12.27 4.98
C VAL A 81 -15.97 -13.42 4.08
N GLU A 82 -16.30 -13.14 2.82
CA GLU A 82 -16.65 -14.15 1.80
C GLU A 82 -15.48 -15.11 1.55
N GLY A 83 -14.26 -14.57 1.44
CA GLY A 83 -13.06 -15.40 1.29
C GLY A 83 -12.79 -16.29 2.50
N ALA A 84 -13.12 -15.82 3.70
CA ALA A 84 -12.83 -16.53 4.93
C ALA A 84 -13.93 -17.52 5.35
N THR A 85 -14.95 -17.79 4.54
CA THR A 85 -16.03 -18.69 4.98
C THR A 85 -15.49 -20.10 5.28
N PRO A 86 -15.98 -20.77 6.32
CA PRO A 86 -15.54 -22.12 6.69
C PRO A 86 -15.98 -23.20 5.68
N GLU A 87 -16.75 -22.84 4.66
CA GLU A 87 -17.16 -23.72 3.56
C GLU A 87 -16.04 -23.91 2.52
N HIS A 88 -14.97 -23.12 2.59
CA HIS A 88 -13.86 -23.18 1.65
C HIS A 88 -12.68 -24.00 2.19
N ASN A 89 -11.94 -24.64 1.28
CA ASN A 89 -10.70 -25.31 1.62
C ASN A 89 -9.59 -24.28 1.84
N MET A 90 -9.38 -23.90 3.09
CA MET A 90 -8.34 -22.95 3.49
C MET A 90 -7.14 -23.66 4.15
N PHE A 91 -5.96 -23.10 3.94
CA PHE A 91 -4.69 -23.52 4.52
C PHE A 91 -4.42 -22.78 5.83
N ASN A 92 -3.42 -23.27 6.57
CA ASN A 92 -3.02 -22.70 7.86
C ASN A 92 -2.56 -21.23 7.78
N GLY A 93 -2.15 -20.74 6.60
CA GLY A 93 -1.79 -19.33 6.40
C GLY A 93 -2.91 -18.34 6.73
N LEU A 94 -4.17 -18.79 6.75
CA LEU A 94 -5.31 -18.02 7.27
C LEU A 94 -5.06 -17.51 8.69
N TYR A 95 -4.51 -18.36 9.57
CA TYR A 95 -4.35 -18.04 10.99
C TYR A 95 -3.17 -17.12 11.29
N ALA A 96 -2.30 -16.90 10.30
CA ALA A 96 -1.18 -15.96 10.38
C ALA A 96 -1.61 -14.51 10.05
N LEU A 97 -2.84 -14.32 9.55
CA LEU A 97 -3.38 -13.01 9.16
C LEU A 97 -4.34 -12.48 10.23
N PRO A 98 -4.50 -11.15 10.36
CA PRO A 98 -5.32 -10.56 11.42
C PRO A 98 -6.83 -10.78 11.24
N PHE A 99 -7.30 -11.00 10.02
CA PHE A 99 -8.69 -10.81 9.62
C PHE A 99 -9.71 -11.61 10.45
N ILE A 100 -9.47 -12.90 10.65
CA ILE A 100 -10.41 -13.78 11.39
C ILE A 100 -10.50 -13.46 12.89
N TYR A 101 -9.57 -12.65 13.39
CA TYR A 101 -9.53 -12.24 14.78
C TYR A 101 -10.14 -10.86 15.01
N LEU A 102 -10.42 -10.11 13.94
CA LEU A 102 -11.03 -8.80 14.02
C LEU A 102 -12.46 -8.89 14.59
N PRO A 103 -12.89 -7.87 15.37
CA PRO A 103 -14.27 -7.68 15.75
C PRO A 103 -15.20 -7.60 14.54
N GLU A 104 -16.41 -8.15 14.65
CA GLU A 104 -17.37 -8.24 13.54
C GLU A 104 -17.80 -6.84 13.06
N GLU A 105 -17.83 -5.87 13.96
CA GLU A 105 -18.13 -4.46 13.70
C GLU A 105 -17.15 -3.83 12.69
N ILE A 106 -15.89 -4.26 12.73
CA ILE A 106 -14.83 -3.81 11.82
C ILE A 106 -14.83 -4.70 10.57
N TRP A 107 -14.81 -6.02 10.72
CA TRP A 107 -14.51 -6.90 9.59
C TRP A 107 -15.68 -7.07 8.61
N LEU A 108 -16.93 -6.93 9.05
CA LEU A 108 -18.08 -7.13 8.17
C LEU A 108 -18.20 -5.99 7.15
N ARG A 109 -18.41 -6.38 5.88
CA ARG A 109 -18.80 -5.45 4.81
C ARG A 109 -20.30 -5.17 4.89
N ARG A 110 -20.72 -3.91 4.80
CA ARG A 110 -22.14 -3.53 4.88
C ARG A 110 -22.78 -3.34 3.50
N PRO A 111 -24.12 -3.48 3.38
CA PRO A 111 -24.83 -3.14 2.15
C PRO A 111 -24.52 -1.71 1.67
N GLY A 112 -24.26 -1.55 0.39
CA GLY A 112 -23.90 -0.25 -0.21
C GLY A 112 -22.42 0.11 -0.13
N GLU A 113 -21.63 -0.56 0.71
CA GLU A 113 -20.20 -0.32 0.83
C GLU A 113 -19.47 -0.87 -0.41
N LEU A 114 -18.84 0.00 -1.20
CA LEU A 114 -18.04 -0.41 -2.36
C LEU A 114 -16.79 -1.18 -1.90
N LEU A 115 -16.27 -2.07 -2.74
CA LEU A 115 -15.16 -2.96 -2.34
C LEU A 115 -13.87 -2.18 -2.04
N ALA A 116 -13.63 -1.06 -2.73
CA ALA A 116 -12.49 -0.19 -2.48
C ALA A 116 -12.60 0.51 -1.12
N VAL A 117 -13.80 0.97 -0.77
CA VAL A 117 -14.09 1.62 0.51
C VAL A 117 -13.94 0.63 1.66
N TYR A 118 -14.50 -0.57 1.49
CA TYR A 118 -14.30 -1.67 2.44
C TYR A 118 -12.81 -1.98 2.62
N HIS A 119 -12.05 -2.10 1.53
CA HIS A 119 -10.61 -2.34 1.59
C HIS A 119 -9.93 -1.25 2.43
N MET A 120 -10.13 0.03 2.08
CA MET A 120 -9.47 1.15 2.75
C MET A 120 -9.87 1.23 4.24
N ARG A 121 -11.14 0.99 4.56
CA ARG A 121 -11.62 0.98 5.95
C ARG A 121 -10.95 -0.11 6.78
N ILE A 122 -10.74 -1.30 6.20
CA ILE A 122 -10.00 -2.37 6.88
C ILE A 122 -8.52 -1.98 7.06
N ILE A 123 -7.89 -1.37 6.06
CA ILE A 123 -6.50 -0.90 6.17
C ILE A 123 -6.33 0.12 7.29
N ILE A 124 -7.19 1.15 7.33
CA ILE A 124 -7.22 2.15 8.41
C ILE A 124 -7.37 1.47 9.77
N ALA A 125 -8.33 0.54 9.90
CA ALA A 125 -8.56 -0.16 11.15
C ALA A 125 -7.36 -1.02 11.57
N LEU A 126 -6.69 -1.69 10.64
CA LEU A 126 -5.48 -2.46 10.93
C LEU A 126 -4.33 -1.57 11.40
N ASP A 127 -4.14 -0.40 10.78
CA ASP A 127 -3.12 0.56 11.17
C ASP A 127 -3.39 1.10 12.58
N MET A 128 -4.62 1.56 12.85
CA MET A 128 -5.03 2.08 14.16
C MET A 128 -4.98 1.03 15.28
N LEU A 129 -5.05 -0.25 14.95
CA LEU A 129 -4.90 -1.37 15.89
C LEU A 129 -3.44 -1.85 16.04
N ASN A 130 -2.48 -1.21 15.37
CA ASN A 130 -1.07 -1.61 15.31
C ASN A 130 -0.88 -3.05 14.77
N LEU A 131 -1.71 -3.44 13.80
CA LEU A 131 -1.67 -4.74 13.13
C LEU A 131 -0.89 -4.69 11.81
N LEU A 132 -0.20 -3.57 11.55
CA LEU A 132 0.73 -3.38 10.45
C LEU A 132 2.14 -3.13 11.01
N THR A 133 3.16 -3.56 10.26
CA THR A 133 4.58 -3.35 10.57
C THR A 133 5.33 -2.91 9.33
N VAL A 134 6.44 -2.20 9.52
CA VAL A 134 7.34 -1.74 8.45
C VAL A 134 8.78 -2.26 8.59
N GLU A 135 9.04 -3.20 9.52
CA GLU A 135 10.39 -3.70 9.84
C GLU A 135 11.12 -4.29 8.63
N ASP A 136 10.43 -5.13 7.84
CA ASP A 136 10.95 -5.78 6.63
C ASP A 136 10.18 -5.31 5.37
N GLY A 137 9.71 -4.05 5.41
CA GLY A 137 8.72 -3.51 4.49
C GLY A 137 7.29 -3.65 5.04
N LEU A 138 6.37 -2.89 4.45
CA LEU A 138 5.00 -2.81 4.94
C LEU A 138 4.28 -4.17 4.83
N TRP A 139 3.91 -4.74 5.97
CA TRP A 139 3.21 -6.03 6.06
C TRP A 139 2.29 -6.11 7.30
N PHE A 140 1.58 -7.23 7.45
CA PHE A 140 0.81 -7.52 8.67
C PHE A 140 1.73 -7.87 9.83
N THR A 141 1.47 -7.31 11.00
CA THR A 141 2.14 -7.68 12.24
C THR A 141 1.90 -9.16 12.54
N PRO A 142 2.94 -9.96 12.85
CA PRO A 142 2.77 -11.35 13.21
C PRO A 142 1.82 -11.50 14.40
N ILE A 143 0.79 -12.33 14.27
CA ILE A 143 -0.16 -12.59 15.36
C ILE A 143 0.53 -13.45 16.43
N PRO A 144 0.77 -12.91 17.65
CA PRO A 144 1.38 -13.70 18.70
C PRO A 144 0.45 -14.86 19.06
N GLU A 145 1.04 -16.04 19.24
CA GLU A 145 0.35 -17.31 19.56
C GLU A 145 -0.50 -17.88 18.43
N ALA A 146 -0.33 -17.40 17.19
CA ALA A 146 -0.87 -18.06 16.01
C ALA A 146 -0.41 -19.54 15.94
N PRO A 147 -1.28 -20.45 15.46
CA PRO A 147 -1.03 -21.88 15.49
C PRO A 147 0.12 -22.24 14.52
N ASN A 148 1.13 -22.94 15.04
CA ASN A 148 2.32 -23.35 14.28
C ASN A 148 2.48 -24.88 14.16
N THR A 149 1.64 -25.69 14.82
CA THR A 149 1.58 -27.14 14.63
C THR A 149 0.25 -27.60 14.02
N PRO A 150 0.21 -28.76 13.34
CA PRO A 150 -1.04 -29.31 12.80
C PRO A 150 -2.15 -29.48 13.85
N GLU A 151 -1.80 -29.86 15.07
CA GLU A 151 -2.74 -30.03 16.18
C GLU A 151 -3.32 -28.69 16.62
N GLN A 152 -2.49 -27.63 16.71
CA GLN A 152 -2.97 -26.29 17.02
C GLN A 152 -3.87 -25.74 15.91
N VAL A 153 -3.47 -25.94 14.65
CA VAL A 153 -4.27 -25.54 13.48
C VAL A 153 -5.64 -26.21 13.52
N ASN A 154 -5.71 -27.53 13.77
CA ASN A 154 -7.00 -28.24 13.89
C ASN A 154 -7.87 -27.69 15.03
N ARG A 155 -7.28 -27.34 16.18
CA ARG A 155 -8.02 -26.70 17.28
C ARG A 155 -8.57 -25.33 16.88
N PHE A 156 -7.73 -24.49 16.26
CA PHE A 156 -8.14 -23.17 15.76
C PHE A 156 -9.26 -23.29 14.72
N THR A 157 -9.14 -24.23 13.77
CA THR A 157 -10.19 -24.51 12.77
C THR A 157 -11.52 -24.84 13.43
N ARG A 158 -11.54 -25.77 14.38
CA ARG A 158 -12.78 -26.15 15.09
C ARG A 158 -13.42 -24.99 15.86
N CYS A 159 -12.61 -24.05 16.33
CA CYS A 159 -13.12 -22.89 17.06
C CYS A 159 -13.64 -21.82 16.11
N TYR A 160 -12.91 -21.57 15.02
CA TYR A 160 -13.34 -20.69 13.94
C TYR A 160 -14.67 -21.15 13.32
N THR A 161 -14.83 -22.45 13.10
CA THR A 161 -16.08 -23.04 12.58
C THR A 161 -17.19 -23.19 13.63
N ARG A 162 -17.02 -22.64 14.84
CA ARG A 162 -17.97 -22.70 15.97
C ARG A 162 -18.34 -24.12 16.41
N GLN A 163 -17.53 -25.12 16.08
CA GLN A 163 -17.72 -26.51 16.51
C GLN A 163 -17.23 -26.74 17.95
N HIS A 164 -16.29 -25.92 18.42
CA HIS A 164 -15.70 -25.98 19.75
C HIS A 164 -15.34 -24.58 20.28
N THR A 165 -14.97 -24.51 21.56
CA THR A 165 -14.33 -23.33 22.17
C THR A 165 -12.84 -23.62 22.41
N SER A 166 -11.97 -22.64 22.13
CA SER A 166 -10.54 -22.66 22.45
C SER A 166 -10.21 -21.40 23.21
N ASN A 167 -9.52 -21.56 24.33
CA ASN A 167 -9.03 -20.42 25.09
C ASN A 167 -7.99 -19.65 24.27
N GLU A 168 -7.10 -20.34 23.54
CA GLU A 168 -6.05 -19.71 22.74
C GLU A 168 -6.62 -18.82 21.62
N PHE A 169 -7.57 -19.34 20.83
CA PHE A 169 -8.22 -18.56 19.78
C PHE A 169 -8.98 -17.34 20.34
N ASN A 170 -9.72 -17.55 21.44
CA ASN A 170 -10.47 -16.49 22.09
C ASN A 170 -9.56 -15.43 22.75
N THR A 171 -8.40 -15.82 23.28
CA THR A 171 -7.42 -14.87 23.83
C THR A 171 -6.94 -13.89 22.77
N ILE A 172 -6.64 -14.35 21.56
CA ILE A 172 -6.22 -13.47 20.45
C ILE A 172 -7.35 -12.50 20.08
N ARG A 173 -8.59 -13.01 19.95
CA ARG A 173 -9.77 -12.17 19.67
C ARG A 173 -10.03 -11.14 20.76
N ASN A 174 -9.96 -11.55 22.02
CA ASN A 174 -10.18 -10.66 23.16
C ASN A 174 -9.11 -9.57 23.22
N ARG A 175 -7.83 -9.90 22.97
CA ARG A 175 -6.75 -8.90 22.91
C ARG A 175 -7.01 -7.85 21.82
N ILE A 176 -7.42 -8.26 20.62
CA ILE A 176 -7.73 -7.32 19.54
C ILE A 176 -9.01 -6.52 19.87
N ALA A 177 -10.01 -7.12 20.51
CA ALA A 177 -11.18 -6.41 20.99
C ALA A 177 -10.84 -5.39 22.09
N GLU A 178 -9.90 -5.72 22.99
CA GLU A 178 -9.38 -4.79 23.99
C GLU A 178 -8.63 -3.63 23.33
N GLN A 179 -7.80 -3.90 22.31
CA GLN A 179 -7.16 -2.85 21.51
C GLN A 179 -8.21 -1.96 20.83
N MET A 180 -9.26 -2.54 20.24
CA MET A 180 -10.36 -1.78 19.65
C MET A 180 -11.04 -0.86 20.67
N THR A 181 -11.32 -1.33 21.88
CA THR A 181 -11.93 -0.48 22.92
C THR A 181 -11.01 0.62 23.42
N GLN A 182 -9.69 0.46 23.31
CA GLN A 182 -8.72 1.53 23.58
C GLN A 182 -8.64 2.55 22.43
N THR A 183 -8.65 2.07 21.19
CA THR A 183 -8.59 2.91 19.98
C THR A 183 -9.89 3.69 19.76
N TRP A 184 -11.04 3.07 20.02
CA TRP A 184 -12.36 3.70 19.95
C TRP A 184 -13.11 3.54 21.29
N PRO A 185 -12.82 4.38 22.30
CA PRO A 185 -13.44 4.28 23.63
C PRO A 185 -14.97 4.46 23.64
N GLU A 186 -15.49 5.21 22.67
CA GLU A 186 -16.92 5.45 22.48
C GLU A 186 -17.59 4.38 21.59
N GLY A 187 -16.82 3.40 21.11
CA GLY A 187 -17.24 2.39 20.15
C GLY A 187 -16.87 2.75 18.70
N TYR A 188 -16.76 1.72 17.86
CA TYR A 188 -16.41 1.88 16.45
C TYR A 188 -17.57 2.48 15.66
N SER A 189 -17.36 3.70 15.18
CA SER A 189 -18.36 4.49 14.46
C SER A 189 -18.35 4.16 12.97
N PHE A 190 -19.07 3.10 12.58
CA PHE A 190 -19.04 2.61 11.20
C PHE A 190 -19.35 3.68 10.14
N GLU A 191 -20.29 4.60 10.38
CA GLU A 191 -20.60 5.65 9.38
C GLU A 191 -19.47 6.65 9.19
N GLN A 192 -18.79 7.07 10.26
CA GLN A 192 -17.65 7.98 10.17
C GLN A 192 -16.48 7.29 9.46
N GLU A 193 -16.20 6.05 9.84
CA GLU A 193 -15.14 5.23 9.25
C GLU A 193 -15.41 4.92 7.77
N TRP A 194 -16.68 4.70 7.40
CA TRP A 194 -17.08 4.58 6.01
C TRP A 194 -16.80 5.89 5.26
N GLN A 195 -17.37 7.02 5.68
CA GLN A 195 -17.21 8.30 4.97
C GLN A 195 -15.74 8.69 4.81
N PHE A 196 -14.94 8.46 5.85
CA PHE A 196 -13.52 8.70 5.82
C PHE A 196 -12.80 7.76 4.84
N ALA A 197 -13.06 6.45 4.90
CA ALA A 197 -12.48 5.47 3.99
C ALA A 197 -12.90 5.68 2.53
N ASP A 198 -14.10 6.18 2.27
CA ASP A 198 -14.58 6.49 0.92
C ASP A 198 -13.79 7.64 0.31
N SER A 199 -13.66 8.73 1.07
CA SER A 199 -12.86 9.89 0.68
C SER A 199 -11.39 9.51 0.48
N LEU A 200 -10.84 8.73 1.41
CA LEU A 200 -9.43 8.34 1.34
C LEU A 200 -9.16 7.35 0.21
N ALA A 201 -10.02 6.35 -0.02
CA ALA A 201 -9.85 5.39 -1.12
C ALA A 201 -9.79 6.10 -2.47
N ASP A 202 -10.66 7.09 -2.68
CA ASP A 202 -10.68 7.89 -3.89
C ASP A 202 -9.41 8.76 -4.05
N LEU A 203 -9.00 9.48 -3.01
CA LEU A 203 -7.75 10.25 -3.01
C LEU A 203 -6.53 9.36 -3.26
N SER A 204 -6.46 8.21 -2.59
CA SER A 204 -5.38 7.23 -2.74
C SER A 204 -5.27 6.74 -4.17
N MET A 205 -6.40 6.45 -4.82
CA MET A 205 -6.43 5.99 -6.21
C MET A 205 -5.90 7.06 -7.18
N ARG A 206 -6.34 8.32 -7.05
CA ARG A 206 -5.89 9.41 -7.91
C ARG A 206 -4.43 9.75 -7.67
N GLY A 207 -4.05 10.00 -6.41
CA GLY A 207 -2.69 10.38 -6.06
C GLY A 207 -1.67 9.29 -6.39
N SER A 208 -1.98 8.02 -6.11
CA SER A 208 -1.07 6.92 -6.43
C SER A 208 -0.91 6.69 -7.93
N ALA A 209 -1.93 6.97 -8.75
CA ALA A 209 -1.79 6.95 -10.20
C ALA A 209 -0.76 7.99 -10.70
N VAL A 210 -0.72 9.17 -10.09
CA VAL A 210 0.28 10.20 -10.37
C VAL A 210 1.67 9.76 -9.95
N LEU A 211 1.82 9.23 -8.72
CA LEU A 211 3.12 8.71 -8.25
C LEU A 211 3.64 7.57 -9.12
N MET A 212 2.74 6.69 -9.55
CA MET A 212 3.05 5.61 -10.48
C MET A 212 3.53 6.14 -11.83
N ALA A 213 2.87 7.17 -12.38
CA ALA A 213 3.29 7.80 -13.63
C ALA A 213 4.68 8.44 -13.49
N GLN A 214 4.95 9.14 -12.38
CA GLN A 214 6.26 9.70 -12.07
C GLN A 214 7.34 8.60 -12.02
N ARG A 215 7.06 7.51 -11.28
CA ARG A 215 7.97 6.36 -11.17
C ARG A 215 8.25 5.75 -12.54
N ALA A 216 7.22 5.55 -13.37
CA ALA A 216 7.38 5.03 -14.72
C ALA A 216 8.31 5.90 -15.57
N LEU A 217 8.16 7.23 -15.47
CA LEU A 217 9.00 8.18 -16.21
C LEU A 217 10.45 8.12 -15.74
N ALA A 218 10.70 8.12 -14.43
CA ALA A 218 12.04 8.01 -13.85
C ALA A 218 12.74 6.73 -14.35
N LEU A 219 12.07 5.59 -14.22
CA LEU A 219 12.57 4.28 -14.67
C LEU A 219 12.82 4.22 -16.19
N SER A 220 12.03 4.93 -16.99
CA SER A 220 12.20 4.98 -18.44
C SER A 220 13.49 5.71 -18.86
N MET A 221 13.99 6.63 -18.04
CA MET A 221 15.19 7.42 -18.34
C MET A 221 16.50 6.65 -18.06
N GLU A 222 16.45 5.61 -17.23
CA GLU A 222 17.61 4.76 -16.89
C GLU A 222 17.99 3.76 -17.99
N GLY A 223 17.03 3.40 -18.86
CA GLY A 223 17.23 2.45 -19.96
C GLY A 223 17.34 0.97 -19.52
N GLY A 224 17.65 0.08 -20.47
CA GLY A 224 17.86 -1.34 -20.19
C GLY A 224 16.65 -2.06 -19.58
N GLN A 225 16.91 -2.93 -18.58
CA GLN A 225 15.86 -3.69 -17.88
C GLN A 225 14.90 -2.78 -17.09
N THR A 226 15.37 -1.62 -16.62
CA THR A 226 14.55 -0.64 -15.92
C THR A 226 13.45 -0.06 -16.83
N ALA A 227 13.77 0.18 -18.11
CA ALA A 227 12.79 0.62 -19.10
C ALA A 227 11.73 -0.45 -19.42
N GLU A 228 12.10 -1.74 -19.45
CA GLU A 228 11.13 -2.84 -19.60
C GLU A 228 10.19 -2.95 -18.39
N TYR A 229 10.72 -2.68 -17.19
CA TYR A 229 9.92 -2.62 -15.98
C TYR A 229 8.94 -1.44 -16.00
N ALA A 230 9.38 -0.25 -16.44
CA ALA A 230 8.51 0.91 -16.63
C ALA A 230 7.31 0.59 -17.56
N VAL A 231 7.55 -0.11 -18.67
CA VAL A 231 6.49 -0.57 -19.58
C VAL A 231 5.52 -1.53 -18.88
N SER A 232 6.03 -2.44 -18.05
CA SER A 232 5.20 -3.39 -17.30
C SER A 232 4.32 -2.68 -16.27
N LEU A 233 4.88 -1.68 -15.58
CA LEU A 233 4.19 -0.85 -14.61
C LEU A 233 3.08 -0.02 -15.26
N LEU A 234 3.33 0.62 -16.41
CA LEU A 234 2.29 1.35 -17.18
C LEU A 234 1.16 0.45 -17.67
N ARG A 235 1.48 -0.78 -18.11
CA ARG A 235 0.47 -1.77 -18.53
C ARG A 235 -0.40 -2.21 -17.36
N GLU A 236 0.20 -2.50 -16.21
CA GLU A 236 -0.55 -2.85 -15.01
C GLU A 236 -1.43 -1.68 -14.59
N ALA A 237 -0.89 -0.46 -14.58
CA ALA A 237 -1.62 0.74 -14.21
C ALA A 237 -2.85 0.97 -15.09
N GLN A 238 -2.72 0.82 -16.41
CA GLN A 238 -3.87 0.93 -17.32
C GLN A 238 -4.96 -0.11 -17.00
N ALA A 239 -4.57 -1.31 -16.58
CA ALA A 239 -5.51 -2.37 -16.22
C ALA A 239 -6.20 -2.14 -14.86
N CYS A 240 -5.48 -1.60 -13.86
CA CYS A 240 -5.94 -1.55 -12.49
C CYS A 240 -6.49 -0.17 -12.03
N TYR A 241 -5.92 0.94 -12.51
CA TYR A 241 -6.42 2.28 -12.22
C TYR A 241 -7.60 2.69 -13.12
N GLY A 242 -7.74 2.07 -14.29
CA GLY A 242 -8.86 2.33 -15.21
C GLY A 242 -8.97 3.82 -15.56
N ALA A 243 -10.11 4.44 -15.27
CA ALA A 243 -10.34 5.85 -15.58
C ALA A 243 -9.43 6.83 -14.81
N TYR A 244 -8.84 6.41 -13.69
CA TYR A 244 -7.90 7.23 -12.92
C TYR A 244 -6.52 7.38 -13.59
N PHE A 245 -6.21 6.59 -14.62
CA PHE A 245 -4.97 6.71 -15.38
C PHE A 245 -5.25 6.59 -16.87
N ASN A 246 -5.34 7.74 -17.56
CA ASN A 246 -5.80 7.83 -18.93
C ASN A 246 -4.98 8.79 -19.81
N PRO A 247 -3.65 8.62 -19.91
CA PRO A 247 -2.85 9.41 -20.83
C PRO A 247 -3.30 9.18 -22.29
N THR A 248 -3.10 10.17 -23.17
CA THR A 248 -3.50 10.08 -24.58
C THR A 248 -2.78 8.94 -25.32
N SER A 249 -1.51 8.71 -24.96
CA SER A 249 -0.75 7.52 -25.34
C SER A 249 0.24 7.10 -24.24
N MET A 250 0.77 5.88 -24.33
CA MET A 250 1.68 5.30 -23.33
C MET A 250 3.17 5.59 -23.63
N ASP A 251 3.45 6.67 -24.35
CA ASP A 251 4.81 7.16 -24.54
C ASP A 251 5.21 8.13 -23.41
N PRO A 252 6.52 8.31 -23.13
CA PRO A 252 6.97 9.15 -22.02
C PRO A 252 6.48 10.60 -22.07
N HIS A 253 6.27 11.17 -23.27
CA HIS A 253 5.80 12.55 -23.38
C HIS A 253 4.33 12.66 -22.94
N SER A 254 3.46 11.81 -23.48
CA SER A 254 2.04 11.79 -23.13
C SER A 254 1.78 11.42 -21.66
N VAL A 255 2.58 10.52 -21.08
CA VAL A 255 2.51 10.18 -19.65
C VAL A 255 2.93 11.36 -18.78
N ARG A 256 3.98 12.11 -19.18
CA ARG A 256 4.41 13.32 -18.47
C ARG A 256 3.37 14.45 -18.55
N GLU A 257 2.78 14.67 -19.71
CA GLU A 257 1.70 15.66 -19.87
C GLU A 257 0.52 15.31 -18.97
N TRP A 258 0.11 14.05 -18.94
CA TRP A 258 -0.95 13.58 -18.05
C TRP A 258 -0.59 13.77 -16.58
N MET A 259 0.60 13.35 -16.16
CA MET A 259 1.08 13.49 -14.77
C MET A 259 1.09 14.96 -14.33
N THR A 260 1.62 15.85 -15.17
CA THR A 260 1.68 17.29 -14.88
C THR A 260 0.29 17.89 -14.72
N ALA A 261 -0.68 17.46 -15.54
CA ALA A 261 -2.06 17.92 -15.46
C ALA A 261 -2.80 17.42 -14.21
N HIS A 262 -2.34 16.33 -13.58
CA HIS A 262 -2.99 15.69 -12.44
C HIS A 262 -2.17 15.75 -11.14
N ARG A 263 -1.01 16.43 -11.11
CA ARG A 263 -0.13 16.47 -9.93
C ARG A 263 -0.83 16.94 -8.65
N ASP A 264 -1.82 17.82 -8.78
CA ASP A 264 -2.63 18.31 -7.66
C ASP A 264 -3.41 17.17 -6.97
N ASP A 265 -3.72 16.08 -7.66
CA ASP A 265 -4.35 14.90 -7.05
C ASP A 265 -3.41 14.22 -6.03
N ALA A 266 -2.11 14.16 -6.33
CA ALA A 266 -1.12 13.69 -5.35
C ALA A 266 -1.00 14.67 -4.18
N TYR A 267 -0.96 15.98 -4.46
CA TYR A 267 -0.88 17.00 -3.40
C TYR A 267 -2.06 16.92 -2.45
N ASN A 268 -3.28 16.79 -2.99
CA ASN A 268 -4.51 16.66 -2.20
C ASN A 268 -4.48 15.39 -1.33
N LEU A 269 -3.99 14.26 -1.86
CA LEU A 269 -3.81 13.04 -1.07
C LEU A 269 -2.85 13.27 0.11
N PHE A 270 -1.66 13.81 -0.14
CA PHE A 270 -0.66 14.01 0.92
C PHE A 270 -1.09 15.07 1.92
N ASP A 271 -1.75 16.14 1.50
CA ASP A 271 -2.30 17.14 2.41
C ASP A 271 -3.37 16.55 3.32
N GLN A 272 -4.25 15.71 2.76
CA GLN A 272 -5.25 15.02 3.55
C GLN A 272 -4.58 14.07 4.56
N LEU A 273 -3.63 13.24 4.12
CA LEU A 273 -2.92 12.31 4.99
C LEU A 273 -2.17 13.01 6.12
N VAL A 274 -1.47 14.11 5.83
CA VAL A 274 -0.79 14.92 6.86
C VAL A 274 -1.78 15.56 7.81
N THR A 275 -2.89 16.11 7.29
CA THR A 275 -3.93 16.75 8.10
C THR A 275 -4.53 15.80 9.13
N VAL A 276 -4.70 14.52 8.76
CA VAL A 276 -5.23 13.49 9.68
C VAL A 276 -4.14 12.74 10.44
N GLY A 277 -2.86 13.09 10.25
CA GLY A 277 -1.73 12.48 10.95
C GLY A 277 -1.36 11.07 10.47
N LEU A 278 -1.78 10.67 9.28
CA LEU A 278 -1.46 9.37 8.66
C LEU A 278 -0.18 9.41 7.82
N GLU A 279 0.39 10.58 7.59
CA GLU A 279 1.67 10.76 6.90
C GLU A 279 2.43 11.96 7.46
N ARG A 280 3.74 11.98 7.24
CA ARG A 280 4.62 13.05 7.69
C ARG A 280 4.68 14.20 6.68
N GLN A 281 4.78 15.44 7.18
CA GLN A 281 4.90 16.63 6.33
C GLN A 281 6.13 16.57 5.43
N GLU A 282 7.23 15.95 5.90
CA GLU A 282 8.43 15.77 5.10
C GLU A 282 8.16 14.95 3.83
N VAL A 283 7.36 13.87 3.92
CA VAL A 283 6.99 13.04 2.77
C VAL A 283 6.14 13.85 1.78
N ALA A 284 5.17 14.62 2.28
CA ALA A 284 4.35 15.49 1.45
C ALA A 284 5.16 16.59 0.72
N ASN A 285 6.24 17.08 1.35
CA ASN A 285 7.14 18.05 0.72
C ASN A 285 7.99 17.38 -0.36
N THR A 286 8.56 16.22 -0.07
CA THR A 286 9.33 15.42 -1.05
C THR A 286 8.51 15.12 -2.30
N VAL A 287 7.24 14.74 -2.15
CA VAL A 287 6.36 14.46 -3.28
C VAL A 287 6.19 15.70 -4.18
N ARG A 288 6.05 16.88 -3.59
CA ARG A 288 5.96 18.14 -4.34
C ARG A 288 7.23 18.45 -5.09
N GLU A 289 8.37 18.33 -4.42
CA GLU A 289 9.68 18.55 -5.05
C GLU A 289 9.86 17.63 -6.27
N VAL A 290 9.51 16.35 -6.14
CA VAL A 290 9.65 15.36 -7.22
C VAL A 290 8.67 15.56 -8.37
N LEU A 291 7.46 16.08 -8.11
CA LEU A 291 6.42 16.29 -9.13
C LEU A 291 6.49 17.65 -9.83
N ASP A 292 7.19 18.62 -9.25
CA ASP A 292 7.39 19.96 -9.84
C ASP A 292 8.69 20.07 -10.68
N ASP A 293 9.58 19.07 -10.61
CA ASP A 293 10.79 18.90 -11.44
C ASP A 293 10.47 18.39 -12.86
#